data_AF-A0A1Z9F4N6-F1
#
_entry.id   AF-A0A1Z9F4N6-F1
#
_cell.length_a   1.000
_cell.length_b   1.000
_cell.length_c   1.000
_cell.angle_alpha   90.00
_cell.angle_beta   90.00
_cell.angle_gamma   90.00
#
_symmetry.space_group_name_H-M   'P 1'
#
loop_
_entity.id
_entity.type
_entity.pdbx_description
1 polymer ?
#
loop_
_entity_poly.entity_id
_entity_poly.type
_entity_poly.pdbx_seq_one_letter_code
_entity_poly.pdbx_strand_id
1 'polypeptide(L)'
;MLRKDIEDKFPFLSVVTYGGNEYVGIVCNQDNFITSMYVYSELQTDRHRDLFLEIGETWWWESNRMIPINIFLRKEMDKFRYCLVNMNSKDVKIVHGPTVNLKNLTLKRVKRRSVQLVKKPK
;
A
#
# COMPACT_ATOMS: atom_id res chain seq x y z
N MET A 1 12.00 -17.08 13.80
CA MET A 1 12.89 -15.95 14.08
C MET A 1 13.14 -15.14 12.81
N LEU A 2 13.59 -15.76 11.71
CA LEU A 2 13.84 -15.09 10.41
C LEU A 2 12.72 -14.19 9.83
N ARG A 3 11.43 -14.54 9.99
CA ARG A 3 10.32 -13.70 9.48
C ARG A 3 10.22 -12.36 10.20
N LYS A 4 10.40 -12.33 11.53
CA LYS A 4 10.34 -11.08 12.32
C LYS A 4 11.47 -10.12 11.94
N ASP A 5 12.67 -10.66 11.70
CA ASP A 5 13.82 -9.83 11.32
C ASP A 5 13.63 -9.13 9.98
N ILE A 6 12.85 -9.73 9.06
CA ILE A 6 12.50 -9.13 7.77
C ILE A 6 11.39 -8.10 7.94
N GLU A 7 10.38 -8.38 8.76
CA GLU A 7 9.30 -7.43 9.06
C GLU A 7 9.85 -6.16 9.74
N ASP A 8 10.81 -6.31 10.64
CA ASP A 8 11.45 -5.18 11.34
C ASP A 8 12.36 -4.36 10.41
N LYS A 9 13.07 -5.03 9.48
CA LYS A 9 13.98 -4.35 8.53
C LYS A 9 13.24 -3.72 7.35
N PHE A 10 12.18 -4.35 6.87
CA PHE A 10 11.44 -3.93 5.68
C PHE A 10 9.94 -3.84 5.95
N PRO A 11 9.51 -2.93 6.84
CA PRO A 11 8.11 -2.80 7.26
C PRO A 11 7.15 -2.38 6.14
N PHE A 12 7.69 -1.94 5.00
CA PHE A 12 6.93 -1.56 3.81
C PHE A 12 6.62 -2.73 2.87
N LEU A 13 7.25 -3.88 3.07
CA LEU A 13 6.97 -5.08 2.28
C LEU A 13 5.71 -5.77 2.80
N SER A 14 4.90 -6.21 1.86
CA SER A 14 3.64 -6.91 2.09
C SER A 14 3.68 -8.27 1.43
N VAL A 15 3.04 -9.22 2.10
CA VAL A 15 2.84 -10.59 1.63
C VAL A 15 1.36 -10.76 1.31
N VAL A 16 1.08 -11.12 0.07
CA VAL A 16 -0.27 -11.23 -0.47
C VAL A 16 -0.45 -12.60 -1.09
N THR A 17 -1.55 -13.28 -0.75
CA THR A 17 -1.93 -14.52 -1.43
C THR A 17 -3.03 -14.26 -2.45
N TYR A 18 -2.84 -14.77 -3.66
CA TYR A 18 -3.78 -14.66 -4.77
C TYR A 18 -3.72 -15.92 -5.64
N GLY A 19 -4.86 -16.53 -5.93
CA GLY A 19 -4.94 -17.73 -6.77
C GLY A 19 -4.16 -18.95 -6.25
N GLY A 20 -3.95 -19.03 -4.94
CA GLY A 20 -3.12 -20.08 -4.31
C GLY A 20 -1.61 -19.81 -4.30
N ASN A 21 -1.17 -18.73 -4.95
CA ASN A 21 0.22 -18.30 -4.94
C ASN A 21 0.46 -17.19 -3.91
N GLU A 22 1.69 -17.10 -3.40
CA GLU A 22 2.13 -16.05 -2.49
C GLU A 22 3.03 -15.06 -3.25
N TYR A 23 2.71 -13.78 -3.12
CA TYR A 23 3.42 -12.66 -3.72
C TYR A 23 4.01 -11.79 -2.62
N VAL A 24 5.27 -11.38 -2.79
CA VAL A 24 5.98 -10.51 -1.86
C VAL A 24 6.40 -9.24 -2.57
N GLY A 25 6.22 -8.08 -1.94
CA GLY A 25 6.47 -6.79 -2.59
C GLY A 25 5.70 -5.65 -1.94
N ILE A 26 5.56 -4.52 -2.65
CA ILE A 26 4.92 -3.32 -2.09
C ILE A 26 3.51 -3.16 -2.67
N VAL A 27 2.50 -3.19 -1.81
CA VAL A 27 1.11 -2.91 -2.21
C VAL A 27 0.96 -1.41 -2.48
N CYS A 28 0.68 -1.09 -3.73
CA CYS A 28 0.55 0.29 -4.19
C CYS A 28 -0.84 0.85 -3.90
N ASN A 29 -1.88 0.11 -4.26
CA ASN A 29 -3.26 0.49 -4.01
C ASN A 29 -4.12 -0.76 -3.86
N GLN A 30 -5.01 -0.77 -2.87
CA GLN A 30 -6.00 -1.80 -2.65
C GLN A 30 -7.37 -1.14 -2.60
N ASP A 31 -8.19 -1.36 -3.62
CA ASP A 31 -9.59 -0.96 -3.62
C ASP A 31 -10.53 -2.18 -3.60
N ASN A 32 -11.84 -1.95 -3.73
CA ASN A 32 -12.85 -3.02 -3.66
C ASN A 32 -12.82 -4.00 -4.85
N PHE A 33 -12.17 -3.64 -5.94
CA PHE A 33 -12.15 -4.40 -7.20
C PHE A 33 -10.74 -4.81 -7.60
N ILE A 34 -9.76 -3.92 -7.46
CA ILE A 34 -8.39 -4.12 -7.92
C ILE A 34 -7.40 -3.86 -6.78
N THR A 35 -6.48 -4.79 -6.62
CA THR A 35 -5.28 -4.63 -5.79
C THR A 35 -4.07 -4.60 -6.72
N SER A 36 -3.34 -3.50 -6.68
CA SER A 36 -2.13 -3.28 -7.46
C SER A 36 -0.92 -3.36 -6.54
N MET A 37 0.07 -4.16 -6.94
CA MET A 37 1.26 -4.45 -6.15
C MET A 37 2.49 -4.54 -7.05
N TYR A 38 3.60 -3.95 -6.61
CA TYR A 38 4.89 -4.18 -7.24
C TYR A 38 5.51 -5.44 -6.64
N VAL A 39 5.67 -6.48 -7.45
CA VAL A 39 6.14 -7.79 -6.99
C VAL A 39 7.66 -7.84 -7.01
N TYR A 40 8.26 -8.12 -5.85
CA TYR A 40 9.70 -8.15 -5.66
C TYR A 40 10.36 -9.33 -6.40
N SER A 41 9.69 -10.48 -6.46
CA SER A 41 10.22 -11.67 -7.15
C SER A 41 10.35 -11.50 -8.68
N GLU A 42 9.58 -10.57 -9.27
CA GLU A 42 9.62 -10.27 -10.70
C GLU A 42 10.78 -9.32 -11.08
N LEU A 43 11.53 -8.79 -10.10
CA LEU A 43 12.67 -7.92 -10.35
C LEU A 43 13.83 -8.71 -10.97
N GLN A 44 14.24 -8.29 -12.17
CA GLN A 44 15.14 -9.04 -13.05
C GLN A 44 16.63 -8.94 -12.65
N THR A 45 17.05 -7.82 -12.06
CA THR A 45 18.46 -7.57 -11.72
C THR A 45 18.61 -7.24 -10.25
N ASP A 46 19.74 -7.62 -9.66
CA ASP A 46 20.02 -7.32 -8.25
C ASP A 46 20.08 -5.81 -8.01
N ARG A 47 20.63 -5.04 -8.97
CA ARG A 47 20.58 -3.58 -8.93
C ARG A 47 19.16 -3.02 -8.84
N HIS A 48 18.19 -3.64 -9.54
CA HIS A 48 16.79 -3.24 -9.42
C HIS A 48 16.18 -3.62 -8.06
N ARG A 49 16.60 -4.75 -7.49
CA ARG A 49 16.17 -5.18 -6.14
C ARG A 49 16.65 -4.21 -5.07
N ASP A 50 17.93 -3.84 -5.11
CA ASP A 50 18.51 -2.89 -4.15
C ASP A 50 17.83 -1.53 -4.25
N LEU A 51 17.68 -1.00 -5.48
CA LEU A 51 17.02 0.28 -5.72
C LEU A 51 15.54 0.25 -5.29
N PHE A 52 14.85 -0.87 -5.50
CA PHE A 52 13.45 -1.02 -5.08
C PHE A 52 13.32 -0.96 -3.55
N LEU A 53 14.24 -1.60 -2.82
CA LEU A 53 14.26 -1.55 -1.35
C LEU A 53 14.59 -0.15 -0.84
N GLU A 54 15.55 0.54 -1.46
CA GLU A 54 15.91 1.93 -1.13
C GLU A 54 14.71 2.88 -1.32
N ILE A 55 14.03 2.80 -2.47
CA ILE A 55 12.84 3.61 -2.75
C ILE A 55 11.69 3.26 -1.78
N GLY A 56 11.54 1.98 -1.44
CA GLY A 56 10.56 1.52 -0.45
C GLY A 56 10.84 2.10 0.94
N GLU A 57 12.10 2.14 1.35
CA GLU A 57 12.53 2.73 2.61
C GLU A 57 12.27 4.24 2.65
N THR A 58 12.68 4.97 1.60
CA THR A 58 12.38 6.39 1.44
C THR A 58 10.88 6.66 1.54
N TRP A 59 10.06 5.89 0.82
CA TRP A 59 8.61 6.02 0.89
C TRP A 59 8.07 5.75 2.31
N TRP A 60 8.57 4.73 3.00
CA TRP A 60 8.06 4.36 4.32
C TRP A 60 8.34 5.41 5.41
N TRP A 61 9.51 6.05 5.33
CA TRP A 61 9.97 7.02 6.33
C TRP A 61 9.58 8.46 6.00
N GLU A 62 9.58 8.84 4.72
CA GLU A 62 9.31 10.22 4.31
C GLU A 62 7.85 10.48 3.96
N SER A 63 7.06 9.44 3.67
CA SER A 63 5.62 9.61 3.42
C SER A 63 4.80 9.54 4.70
N ASN A 64 3.54 9.98 4.60
CA ASN A 64 2.54 9.79 5.65
C ASN A 64 1.98 8.35 5.72
N ARG A 65 2.55 7.39 4.97
CA ARG A 65 2.14 5.99 4.86
C ARG A 65 0.71 5.75 4.37
N MET A 66 0.01 6.81 3.94
CA MET A 66 -1.34 6.76 3.36
C MET A 66 -1.35 7.10 1.87
N ILE A 67 -0.26 7.64 1.32
CA ILE A 67 -0.12 7.95 -0.10
C ILE A 67 0.59 6.77 -0.78
N PRO A 68 0.04 6.22 -1.87
CA PRO A 68 0.70 5.18 -2.66
C PRO A 68 2.11 5.55 -3.11
N ILE A 69 3.02 4.57 -3.10
CA ILE A 69 4.42 4.75 -3.50
C ILE A 69 4.57 5.28 -4.94
N ASN A 70 3.71 4.85 -5.87
CA ASN A 70 3.75 5.31 -7.26
C ASN A 70 3.27 6.75 -7.47
N ILE A 71 2.58 7.33 -6.48
CA ILE A 71 2.20 8.76 -6.47
C ILE A 71 3.30 9.58 -5.80
N PHE A 72 3.81 9.09 -4.67
CA PHE A 72 4.87 9.76 -3.91
C PHE A 72 6.19 9.83 -4.69
N LEU A 73 6.63 8.71 -5.28
CA LEU A 73 7.89 8.55 -6.02
C LEU A 73 7.62 8.15 -7.48
N ARG A 74 6.79 8.94 -8.18
CA ARG A 74 6.28 8.60 -9.51
C ARG A 74 7.38 8.36 -10.55
N LYS A 75 8.45 9.17 -10.54
CA LYS A 75 9.51 9.10 -11.56
C LYS A 75 10.41 7.90 -11.33
N GLU A 76 10.66 7.60 -10.07
CA GLU A 76 11.50 6.52 -9.58
C GLU A 76 10.80 5.18 -9.85
N MET A 77 9.50 5.12 -9.55
CA MET A 77 8.67 3.93 -9.74
C MET A 77 8.38 3.57 -11.20
N ASP A 78 8.60 4.49 -12.15
CA ASP A 78 8.35 4.25 -13.58
C ASP A 78 9.19 3.08 -14.13
N LYS A 79 10.40 2.90 -13.59
CA LYS A 79 11.34 1.82 -13.93
C LYS A 79 10.83 0.43 -13.53
N PHE A 80 9.88 0.35 -12.60
CA PHE A 80 9.35 -0.88 -12.03
C PHE A 80 7.95 -1.21 -12.58
N ARG A 81 7.49 -0.53 -13.63
CA ARG A 81 6.19 -0.85 -14.26
C ARG A 81 6.07 -2.31 -14.71
N TYR A 82 7.16 -2.93 -15.11
CA TYR A 82 7.16 -4.32 -15.58
C TYR A 82 6.84 -5.34 -14.47
N CYS A 83 7.09 -5.00 -13.20
CA CYS A 83 6.77 -5.87 -12.06
C CYS A 83 5.48 -5.46 -11.35
N LEU A 84 4.71 -4.54 -11.92
CA LEU A 84 3.40 -4.16 -11.41
C LEU A 84 2.37 -5.23 -11.76
N VAL A 85 1.82 -5.89 -10.74
CA VAL A 85 0.77 -6.89 -10.88
C VAL A 85 -0.55 -6.32 -10.37
N ASN A 86 -1.59 -6.50 -11.18
CA ASN A 86 -2.96 -6.15 -10.83
C ASN A 86 -3.74 -7.43 -10.58
N MET A 87 -4.36 -7.52 -9.41
CA MET A 87 -5.14 -8.66 -8.96
C MET A 87 -6.57 -8.23 -8.66
N ASN A 88 -7.52 -9.15 -8.79
CA ASN A 88 -8.89 -8.91 -8.32
C ASN A 88 -8.91 -8.91 -6.79
N SER A 89 -9.29 -7.79 -6.19
CA SER A 89 -9.30 -7.63 -4.73
C SER A 89 -10.16 -8.64 -3.99
N LYS A 90 -11.18 -9.22 -4.64
CA LYS A 90 -12.04 -10.23 -4.00
C LYS A 90 -11.29 -11.51 -3.64
N ASP A 91 -10.30 -11.87 -4.46
CA ASP A 91 -9.54 -13.11 -4.33
C ASP A 91 -8.18 -12.88 -3.65
N VAL A 92 -7.89 -11.63 -3.32
CA VAL A 92 -6.66 -11.20 -2.65
C VAL A 92 -6.83 -11.28 -1.14
N LYS A 93 -5.91 -11.97 -0.48
CA LYS A 93 -5.78 -11.90 0.99
C LYS A 93 -4.39 -11.36 1.34
N ILE A 94 -4.35 -10.30 2.13
CA ILE A 94 -3.10 -9.79 2.70
C ILE A 94 -2.77 -10.62 3.93
N VAL A 95 -1.64 -11.31 3.88
CA VAL A 95 -1.13 -12.12 4.98
C VAL A 95 -0.35 -11.23 5.96
N HIS A 96 0.45 -10.31 5.42
CA HIS A 96 1.26 -9.37 6.19
C HIS A 96 1.50 -8.07 5.43
N GLY A 97 1.82 -7.00 6.17
CA GLY A 97 2.34 -5.75 5.65
C GLY A 97 1.28 -4.66 5.45
N PRO A 98 1.73 -3.43 5.13
CA PRO A 98 0.86 -2.28 4.98
C PRO A 98 0.07 -2.35 3.68
N THR A 99 -1.11 -1.74 3.70
CA THR A 99 -1.88 -1.49 2.48
C THR A 99 -2.37 -0.05 2.44
N VAL A 100 -2.54 0.45 1.23
CA VAL A 100 -2.95 1.82 0.98
C VAL A 100 -4.16 1.82 0.07
N ASN A 101 -5.13 2.69 0.34
CA ASN A 101 -6.32 2.83 -0.48
C ASN A 101 -6.57 4.31 -0.77
N LEU A 102 -6.50 4.68 -2.05
CA LEU A 102 -6.72 6.04 -2.52
C LEU A 102 -8.09 6.60 -2.12
N LYS A 103 -9.14 5.78 -2.07
CA LYS A 103 -10.49 6.22 -1.68
C LYS A 103 -10.55 6.70 -0.24
N ASN A 104 -9.71 6.15 0.63
CA ASN A 104 -9.67 6.54 2.05
C ASN A 104 -9.11 7.96 2.23
N LEU A 105 -8.27 8.44 1.31
CA LEU A 105 -7.75 9.82 1.32
C LEU A 105 -8.84 10.86 1.05
N THR A 106 -9.86 10.51 0.26
CA THR A 106 -10.96 11.42 -0.11
C THR A 106 -12.01 11.56 0.99
N LEU A 107 -12.11 10.60 1.92
CA LEU A 107 -13.06 10.63 3.04
C LEU A 107 -12.59 11.59 4.14
N LYS A 108 -12.59 12.89 3.85
CA LYS A 108 -12.38 13.92 4.88
C LYS A 108 -13.52 13.80 5.88
N ARG A 109 -13.25 13.31 7.10
CA ARG A 109 -14.25 13.23 8.18
C ARG A 109 -14.67 14.63 8.61
N VAL A 110 -15.70 15.18 7.97
CA VAL A 110 -16.35 16.42 8.43
C VAL A 110 -17.21 16.06 9.64
N LYS A 111 -16.80 16.48 10.85
CA LYS A 111 -17.67 16.40 12.03
C LYS A 111 -18.88 17.31 11.81
N ARG A 112 -20.02 16.74 11.38
CA ARG A 112 -21.29 17.46 11.34
C ARG A 112 -21.81 17.61 12.76
N ARG A 113 -21.66 18.79 13.37
CA ARG A 113 -22.40 19.14 14.58
C ARG A 113 -23.86 19.36 14.17
N SER A 114 -24.75 18.45 14.55
CA SER A 114 -26.20 18.68 14.44
C SER A 114 -26.60 19.67 15.53
N VAL A 115 -26.94 20.90 15.16
CA VAL A 115 -27.50 21.88 16.09
C VAL A 115 -29.02 21.73 16.01
N GLN A 116 -29.63 21.19 17.07
CA GLN A 116 -31.08 21.13 17.16
C GLN A 116 -31.57 22.39 17.88
N LEU A 117 -32.50 23.11 17.26
CA LEU A 117 -33.09 24.29 17.86
C LEU A 117 -34.11 23.84 18.92
N VAL A 118 -33.77 23.99 20.20
CA VAL A 118 -34.66 23.64 21.31
C VAL A 118 -35.55 24.85 21.63
N LYS A 119 -36.87 24.69 21.53
CA LYS A 119 -37.84 25.73 21.91
C LYS A 119 -37.84 25.90 23.43
N LYS A 120 -37.69 27.12 23.92
CA LYS A 120 -37.80 27.41 25.37
C LYS A 120 -39.22 27.06 25.85
N PRO A 121 -39.37 26.33 26.98
CA PRO A 121 -40.69 26.09 27.59
C PRO A 121 -41.30 27.43 28.06
N LYS A 122 -42.63 27.53 27.98
CA LYS A 122 -43.42 28.71 28.40
C LYS A 122 -43.40 28.88 29.91
#